data_AF-A0A5E4Q9S8-F1
#
_entry.id   AF-A0A5E4Q9S8-F1
#
_cell.length_a   1.000
_cell.length_b   1.000
_cell.length_c   1.000
_cell.angle_alpha   90.00
_cell.angle_beta   90.00
_cell.angle_gamma   90.00
#
_symmetry.space_group_name_H-M   'P 1'
#
loop_
_entity.id
_entity.type
_entity.pdbx_description
1 polymer ?
#
loop_
_entity_poly.entity_id
_entity_poly.type
_entity_poly.pdbx_seq_one_letter_code
_entity_poly.pdbx_strand_id
1 'polypeptide(L)'
;MNSLQEDKRPPLLLKLAPDLSVDEMKDIVSVINKKDSRVDGLIISNTTFDRNNLSNQEFAHETGGLSGKPLTSKSTEMIRIMYKLTQGKVPIIGVGGIFTGQDAYEKILAGASAIQIYTALIYHGPPIVSKIKSELAELLLKDGYSTVTDAVGKGVV
;
A
#
# COMPACT_ATOMS: atom_id res chain seq x y z
N MET A 1 4.64 -35.96 -11.70
CA MET A 1 5.46 -35.13 -10.80
C MET A 1 5.61 -33.78 -11.47
N ASN A 2 5.00 -32.72 -10.92
CA ASN A 2 5.13 -31.38 -11.45
C ASN A 2 6.54 -30.87 -11.15
N SER A 3 7.42 -30.88 -12.14
CA SER A 3 8.69 -30.15 -12.07
C SER A 3 8.35 -28.66 -12.03
N LEU A 4 8.47 -28.04 -10.85
CA LEU A 4 8.45 -26.59 -10.72
C LEU A 4 9.56 -26.06 -11.64
N GLN A 5 9.21 -25.30 -12.67
CA GLN A 5 10.20 -24.63 -13.52
C GLN A 5 11.09 -23.74 -12.64
N GLU A 6 12.37 -24.09 -12.50
CA GLU A 6 13.36 -23.38 -11.67
C GLU A 6 13.99 -22.16 -12.37
N ASP A 7 13.40 -21.61 -13.43
CA ASP A 7 14.08 -20.63 -14.29
C ASP A 7 13.88 -19.15 -13.91
N LYS A 8 13.17 -18.82 -12.82
CA LYS A 8 13.06 -17.44 -12.33
C LYS A 8 13.11 -17.37 -10.81
N ARG A 9 14.11 -16.64 -10.29
CA ARG A 9 14.14 -16.28 -8.87
C ARG A 9 12.81 -15.61 -8.49
N PRO A 10 12.19 -15.97 -7.36
CA PRO A 10 10.98 -15.30 -6.89
C PRO A 10 11.22 -13.79 -6.75
N PRO A 11 10.23 -12.93 -7.06
CA PRO A 11 10.35 -11.50 -6.84
C PRO A 11 10.65 -11.17 -5.38
N LEU A 12 11.62 -10.30 -5.14
CA LEU A 12 11.99 -9.83 -3.81
C LEU A 12 11.28 -8.49 -3.53
N LEU A 13 10.42 -8.47 -2.51
CA LEU A 13 9.73 -7.25 -2.09
C LEU A 13 10.20 -6.80 -0.71
N LEU A 14 10.29 -5.49 -0.51
CA LEU A 14 10.59 -4.87 0.79
C LEU A 14 9.33 -4.26 1.39
N LYS A 15 8.94 -4.71 2.60
CA LYS A 15 7.80 -4.14 3.34
C LYS A 15 8.29 -3.11 4.34
N LEU A 16 7.76 -1.89 4.25
CA LEU A 16 8.19 -0.76 5.06
C LEU A 16 7.19 -0.43 6.16
N ALA A 17 7.69 0.00 7.31
CA ALA A 17 6.87 0.60 8.36
C ALA A 17 6.49 2.03 7.95
N PRO A 18 5.30 2.52 8.36
CA PRO A 18 4.82 3.86 8.06
C PRO A 18 5.44 4.96 8.93
N ASP A 19 6.18 4.59 9.98
CA ASP A 19 6.79 5.51 10.94
C ASP A 19 8.23 5.86 10.53
N LEU A 20 8.40 6.25 9.27
CA LEU A 20 9.67 6.74 8.71
C LEU A 20 9.57 8.23 8.41
N SER A 21 10.66 8.94 8.66
CA SER A 21 10.85 10.28 8.13
C SER A 21 11.07 10.27 6.62
N VAL A 22 10.89 11.41 5.98
CA VAL A 22 11.13 11.56 4.53
C VAL A 22 12.60 11.31 4.18
N ASP A 23 13.54 11.67 5.06
CA ASP A 23 14.96 11.46 4.81
C ASP A 23 15.35 9.97 4.91
N GLU A 24 14.79 9.23 5.87
CA GLU A 24 14.95 7.76 5.91
C GLU A 24 14.35 7.09 4.67
N MET A 25 13.22 7.58 4.16
CA MET A 25 12.66 7.10 2.89
C MET A 25 13.61 7.36 1.70
N LYS A 26 14.25 8.54 1.64
CA LYS A 26 15.26 8.84 0.60
C LYS A 26 16.47 7.91 0.70
N ASP A 27 16.94 7.63 1.91
CA ASP A 27 18.05 6.71 2.14
C ASP A 27 17.72 5.29 1.67
N ILE A 28 16.52 4.80 1.98
CA ILE A 28 16.02 3.51 1.47
C ILE A 28 16.01 3.51 -0.06
N VAL A 29 15.48 4.56 -0.70
CA VAL A 29 15.42 4.67 -2.17
C VAL A 29 16.83 4.69 -2.78
N SER A 30 17.78 5.39 -2.15
CA SER A 30 19.19 5.41 -2.54
C SER A 30 19.80 4.00 -2.52
N VAL A 31 19.48 3.19 -1.51
CA VAL A 31 19.96 1.81 -1.40
C VAL A 31 19.32 0.91 -2.46
N ILE A 32 18.00 0.89 -2.59
CA ILE A 32 17.31 -0.04 -3.52
C ILE A 32 17.57 0.30 -5.00
N ASN A 33 18.05 1.50 -5.31
CA ASN A 33 18.48 1.87 -6.65
C ASN A 33 19.87 1.33 -7.04
N LYS A 34 20.65 0.82 -6.07
CA LYS A 34 21.93 0.18 -6.35
C LYS A 34 21.70 -1.16 -7.04
N LYS A 35 22.54 -1.49 -8.02
CA LYS A 35 22.43 -2.73 -8.81
C LYS A 35 22.39 -3.99 -7.92
N ASP A 36 23.21 -4.01 -6.88
CA ASP A 36 23.39 -5.18 -6.01
C ASP A 36 22.36 -5.27 -4.88
N SER A 37 21.49 -4.26 -4.73
CA SER A 37 20.48 -4.18 -3.67
C SER A 37 19.06 -3.92 -4.21
N ARG A 38 18.86 -4.17 -5.50
CA ARG A 38 17.58 -3.93 -6.16
C ARG A 38 16.49 -4.85 -5.62
N VAL A 39 15.36 -4.25 -5.28
CA VAL A 39 14.11 -4.96 -4.99
C VAL A 39 13.18 -4.91 -6.20
N ASP A 40 12.32 -5.90 -6.33
CA ASP A 40 11.35 -6.02 -7.42
C ASP A 40 10.03 -5.29 -7.10
N GLY A 41 9.83 -4.88 -5.85
CA GLY A 41 8.69 -4.07 -5.43
C GLY A 41 8.73 -3.65 -3.96
N LEU A 42 7.81 -2.77 -3.58
CA LEU A 42 7.61 -2.31 -2.21
C LEU A 42 6.23 -2.71 -1.71
N ILE A 43 6.12 -2.98 -0.40
CA ILE A 43 4.84 -3.14 0.28
C ILE A 43 4.71 -2.01 1.30
N ILE A 44 3.73 -1.15 1.12
CA ILE A 44 3.55 0.08 1.91
C ILE A 44 2.11 0.11 2.47
N SER A 45 1.85 -0.13 3.75
CA SER A 45 2.82 -0.27 4.86
C SER A 45 2.54 -1.44 5.80
N ASN A 46 3.46 -1.64 6.74
CA ASN A 46 3.22 -2.38 7.98
C ASN A 46 2.34 -1.55 8.96
N THR A 47 2.16 -2.07 10.18
CA THR A 47 1.47 -1.37 11.29
C THR A 47 2.24 -0.14 11.77
N THR A 48 1.57 0.76 12.49
CA THR A 48 2.15 2.01 13.03
C THR A 48 2.15 2.01 14.55
N PHE A 49 3.12 2.69 15.17
CA PHE A 49 3.08 2.99 16.60
C PHE A 49 2.28 4.25 16.95
N ASP A 50 1.93 5.05 15.94
CA ASP A 50 1.15 6.27 16.12
C ASP A 50 -0.32 5.97 16.42
N ARG A 51 -0.78 6.48 17.56
CA ARG A 51 -2.13 6.31 18.09
C ARG A 51 -2.86 7.63 18.27
N ASN A 52 -2.31 8.74 17.77
CA ASN A 52 -2.83 10.09 18.00
C ASN A 52 -4.25 10.31 17.44
N ASN A 53 -4.68 9.47 16.52
CA ASN A 53 -6.01 9.53 15.89
C ASN A 53 -7.01 8.51 16.47
N LEU A 54 -6.69 7.85 17.58
CA LEU A 54 -7.65 7.00 18.29
C LEU A 54 -8.58 7.85 19.16
N SER A 55 -9.89 7.68 18.96
CA SER A 55 -10.90 8.29 19.81
C SER A 55 -11.00 7.60 21.18
N ASN A 56 -10.77 6.29 21.24
CA ASN A 56 -10.76 5.55 22.49
C ASN A 56 -9.37 5.62 23.16
N GLN A 57 -9.30 6.39 24.25
CA GLN A 57 -8.09 6.59 25.04
C GLN A 57 -7.63 5.33 25.78
N GLU A 58 -8.51 4.38 26.05
CA GLU A 58 -8.15 3.10 26.66
C GLU A 58 -7.13 2.35 25.80
N PHE A 59 -7.36 2.29 24.49
CA PHE A 59 -6.47 1.63 23.54
C PHE A 59 -5.31 2.51 23.06
N ALA A 60 -5.28 3.79 23.45
CA ALA A 60 -4.19 4.69 23.08
C ALA A 60 -2.87 4.32 23.78
N HIS A 61 -2.94 3.62 24.92
CA HIS A 61 -1.79 3.20 25.72
C HIS A 61 -1.35 1.75 25.48
N GLU A 62 -2.07 1.00 24.64
CA GLU A 62 -1.70 -0.37 24.30
C GLU A 62 -0.35 -0.42 23.56
N THR A 63 0.39 -1.50 23.79
CA THR A 63 1.68 -1.72 23.13
C THR A 63 1.50 -2.40 21.77
N GLY A 64 2.57 -2.43 20.97
CA GLY A 64 2.55 -3.01 19.63
C GLY A 64 1.94 -2.09 18.55
N GLY A 65 1.83 -2.62 17.34
CA GLY A 65 1.44 -1.85 16.16
C GLY A 65 -0.07 -1.77 15.91
N LEU A 66 -0.55 -0.56 15.61
CA LEU A 66 -1.90 -0.24 15.19
C LEU A 66 -2.10 -0.47 13.68
N SER A 67 -3.27 -0.99 13.31
CA SER A 67 -3.68 -1.24 11.93
C SER A 67 -5.10 -0.72 11.67
N GLY A 68 -5.64 -0.95 10.47
CA GLY A 68 -7.02 -0.57 10.13
C GLY A 68 -7.18 0.89 9.74
N LYS A 69 -8.41 1.42 9.88
CA LYS A 69 -8.78 2.78 9.45
C LYS A 69 -7.86 3.89 9.99
N PRO A 70 -7.35 3.83 11.23
CA PRO A 70 -6.39 4.83 11.71
C PRO A 70 -5.12 4.93 10.85
N LEU A 71 -4.75 3.88 10.12
CA LEU A 71 -3.56 3.85 9.27
C LEU A 71 -3.81 4.35 7.84
N THR A 72 -5.07 4.60 7.42
CA THR A 72 -5.41 4.91 6.02
C THR A 72 -4.63 6.09 5.47
N SER A 73 -4.71 7.25 6.12
CA SER A 73 -4.07 8.49 5.65
C SER A 73 -2.55 8.37 5.61
N LYS A 74 -1.94 7.91 6.71
CA LYS A 74 -0.49 7.77 6.83
C LYS A 74 0.09 6.82 5.78
N SER A 75 -0.53 5.65 5.58
CA SER A 75 -0.07 4.70 4.57
C SER A 75 -0.28 5.19 3.14
N THR A 76 -1.38 5.90 2.85
CA THR A 76 -1.61 6.50 1.52
C THR A 76 -0.60 7.61 1.21
N GLU A 77 -0.25 8.44 2.19
CA GLU A 77 0.75 9.48 2.00
C GLU A 77 2.16 8.89 1.80
N MET A 78 2.52 7.85 2.55
CA MET A 78 3.77 7.14 2.33
C MET A 78 3.87 6.53 0.92
N ILE A 79 2.78 5.97 0.39
CA ILE A 79 2.74 5.47 -1.00
C ILE A 79 3.06 6.62 -1.97
N ARG A 80 2.43 7.79 -1.79
CA ARG A 80 2.64 8.98 -2.62
C ARG A 80 4.10 9.43 -2.63
N ILE A 81 4.70 9.52 -1.44
CA ILE A 81 6.10 9.94 -1.29
C ILE A 81 7.04 8.92 -1.95
N MET A 82 6.88 7.63 -1.65
CA MET A 82 7.74 6.59 -2.21
C MET A 82 7.58 6.46 -3.73
N TYR A 83 6.37 6.64 -4.26
CA TYR A 83 6.14 6.67 -5.70
C TYR A 83 6.90 7.83 -6.36
N LYS A 84 6.86 9.04 -5.78
CA LYS A 84 7.64 10.20 -6.25
C LYS A 84 9.15 9.92 -6.20
N LEU A 85 9.65 9.45 -5.06
CA LEU A 85 11.08 9.19 -4.85
C LEU A 85 11.62 8.10 -5.80
N THR A 86 10.83 7.07 -6.06
CA THR A 86 11.20 5.99 -7.00
C THR A 86 10.89 6.33 -8.46
N GLN A 87 10.29 7.51 -8.73
CA GLN A 87 9.86 7.94 -10.07
C GLN A 87 8.94 6.92 -10.75
N GLY A 88 8.12 6.21 -9.98
CA GLY A 88 7.25 5.14 -10.46
C GLY A 88 7.98 3.90 -11.03
N LYS A 89 9.30 3.79 -10.87
CA LYS A 89 10.10 2.67 -11.42
C LYS A 89 10.04 1.39 -10.58
N VAL A 90 9.61 1.51 -9.32
CA VAL A 90 9.47 0.39 -8.39
C VAL A 90 7.98 0.19 -8.12
N PRO A 91 7.38 -0.96 -8.50
CA PRO A 91 5.97 -1.24 -8.21
C PRO A 91 5.68 -1.21 -6.71
N ILE A 92 4.52 -0.67 -6.34
CA ILE A 92 4.10 -0.55 -4.94
C ILE A 92 2.82 -1.36 -4.71
N ILE A 93 2.81 -2.18 -3.66
CA ILE A 93 1.61 -2.81 -3.11
C ILE A 93 1.14 -2.00 -1.91
N GLY A 94 -0.02 -1.35 -2.03
CA GLY A 94 -0.62 -0.51 -1.00
C GLY A 94 -1.37 -1.28 0.07
N VAL A 95 -1.11 -1.00 1.34
CA VAL A 95 -1.65 -1.70 2.51
C VAL A 95 -1.89 -0.69 3.63
N GLY A 96 -2.96 -0.87 4.38
CA GLY A 96 -3.29 -0.04 5.55
C GLY A 96 -4.61 0.67 5.39
N GLY A 97 -5.60 0.27 6.19
CA GLY A 97 -6.87 0.99 6.30
C GLY A 97 -7.78 0.96 5.06
N ILE A 98 -7.73 -0.10 4.27
CA ILE A 98 -8.57 -0.25 3.06
C ILE A 98 -9.85 -1.01 3.43
N PHE A 99 -10.99 -0.31 3.44
CA PHE A 99 -12.31 -0.85 3.77
C PHE A 99 -13.34 -0.67 2.64
N THR A 100 -13.04 0.16 1.65
CA THR A 100 -13.93 0.53 0.54
C THR A 100 -13.19 0.56 -0.79
N GLY A 101 -13.92 0.55 -1.90
CA GLY A 101 -13.34 0.81 -3.22
C GLY A 101 -12.71 2.20 -3.33
N GLN A 102 -13.24 3.19 -2.61
CA GLN A 102 -12.65 4.53 -2.52
C GLN A 102 -11.26 4.50 -1.88
N ASP A 103 -11.09 3.79 -0.75
CA ASP A 103 -9.77 3.65 -0.11
C ASP A 103 -8.77 2.95 -1.04
N ALA A 104 -9.23 1.95 -1.79
CA ALA A 104 -8.40 1.25 -2.77
C ALA A 104 -7.99 2.19 -3.92
N TYR A 105 -8.96 2.94 -4.43
CA TYR A 105 -8.77 3.89 -5.52
C TYR A 105 -7.78 5.00 -5.15
N GLU A 106 -7.90 5.56 -3.95
CA GLU A 106 -6.97 6.58 -3.45
C GLU A 106 -5.52 6.08 -3.34
N LYS A 107 -5.33 4.83 -2.92
CA LYS A 107 -3.98 4.23 -2.90
C LYS A 107 -3.42 4.01 -4.30
N ILE A 108 -4.27 3.61 -5.25
CA ILE A 108 -3.87 3.46 -6.66
C ILE A 108 -3.46 4.82 -7.25
N LEU A 109 -4.29 5.84 -7.06
CA LEU A 109 -3.98 7.21 -7.47
C LEU A 109 -2.71 7.76 -6.81
N ALA A 110 -2.41 7.34 -5.57
CA ALA A 110 -1.17 7.69 -4.88
C ALA A 110 0.07 6.97 -5.44
N GLY A 111 -0.08 5.89 -6.21
CA GLY A 111 1.02 5.16 -6.85
C GLY A 111 1.06 3.65 -6.62
N ALA A 112 0.09 3.08 -5.89
CA ALA A 112 0.02 1.63 -5.71
C ALA A 112 -0.45 0.92 -6.99
N SER A 113 0.27 -0.12 -7.40
CA SER A 113 -0.09 -1.00 -8.54
C SER A 113 -1.03 -2.14 -8.13
N ALA A 114 -1.04 -2.48 -6.84
CA ALA A 114 -1.93 -3.47 -6.25
C ALA A 114 -2.22 -3.08 -4.79
N ILE A 115 -3.19 -3.74 -4.16
CA ILE A 115 -3.50 -3.52 -2.74
C ILE A 115 -3.58 -4.83 -1.94
N GLN A 116 -3.35 -4.75 -0.63
CA GLN A 116 -3.64 -5.84 0.31
C GLN A 116 -4.62 -5.36 1.38
N ILE A 117 -5.54 -6.25 1.76
CA ILE A 117 -6.50 -6.03 2.83
C ILE A 117 -6.22 -6.99 3.98
N TYR A 118 -6.39 -6.52 5.21
CA TYR A 118 -6.34 -7.36 6.41
C TYR A 118 -7.47 -6.97 7.36
N THR A 119 -7.36 -5.82 8.02
CA THR A 119 -8.27 -5.43 9.10
C THR A 119 -9.74 -5.44 8.65
N ALA A 120 -10.04 -5.01 7.41
CA ALA A 120 -11.40 -5.04 6.89
C ALA A 120 -11.98 -6.46 6.77
N LEU A 121 -11.17 -7.49 6.52
CA LEU A 121 -11.64 -8.88 6.53
C LEU A 121 -12.09 -9.31 7.93
N ILE A 122 -11.43 -8.82 8.97
CA ILE A 122 -11.79 -9.14 10.36
C ILE A 122 -13.15 -8.55 10.72
N TYR A 123 -13.42 -7.30 10.30
CA TYR A 123 -14.68 -6.62 10.63
C TYR A 123 -15.85 -6.95 9.70
N HIS A 124 -15.59 -7.31 8.45
CA HIS A 124 -16.64 -7.46 7.43
C HIS A 124 -16.69 -8.85 6.77
N GLY A 125 -15.76 -9.73 7.13
CA GLY A 125 -15.64 -11.06 6.55
C GLY A 125 -15.19 -11.07 5.08
N PRO A 126 -15.10 -12.26 4.45
CA PRO A 126 -14.67 -12.42 3.06
C PRO A 126 -15.42 -11.60 1.99
N PRO A 127 -16.74 -11.31 2.09
CA PRO A 127 -17.47 -10.55 1.08
C PRO A 127 -16.95 -9.14 0.80
N ILE A 128 -16.17 -8.56 1.72
CA ILE A 128 -15.55 -7.23 1.55
C ILE A 128 -14.69 -7.14 0.29
N VAL A 129 -14.06 -8.25 -0.12
CA VAL A 129 -13.24 -8.32 -1.34
C VAL A 129 -14.08 -8.00 -2.57
N SER A 130 -15.24 -8.63 -2.70
CA SER A 130 -16.13 -8.42 -3.84
C SER A 130 -16.69 -7.00 -3.87
N LYS A 131 -17.06 -6.46 -2.70
CA LYS A 131 -17.51 -5.07 -2.57
C LYS A 131 -16.44 -4.07 -3.04
N ILE A 132 -15.22 -4.19 -2.52
CA ILE A 132 -14.10 -3.29 -2.89
C ILE A 132 -13.82 -3.37 -4.39
N LYS A 133 -13.83 -4.58 -4.98
CA LYS A 133 -13.61 -4.76 -6.42
C LYS A 133 -14.67 -4.05 -7.27
N SER A 134 -15.96 -4.21 -6.94
CA SER A 134 -17.04 -3.57 -7.69
C SER A 134 -16.99 -2.05 -7.58
N GLU A 135 -16.84 -1.52 -6.37
CA GLU A 135 -16.73 -0.08 -6.12
C GLU A 135 -15.51 0.54 -6.83
N LEU A 136 -14.36 -0.15 -6.81
CA LEU A 136 -13.17 0.30 -7.52
C LEU A 136 -13.38 0.35 -9.04
N ALA A 137 -14.04 -0.67 -9.61
CA ALA A 137 -14.33 -0.69 -11.04
C ALA A 137 -15.22 0.48 -11.47
N GLU A 138 -16.24 0.79 -10.67
CA GLU A 138 -17.12 1.95 -10.91
C GLU A 138 -16.36 3.28 -10.86
N LEU A 139 -15.47 3.45 -9.87
CA LEU A 139 -14.65 4.66 -9.73
C LEU A 139 -13.67 4.84 -10.89
N LEU A 140 -13.00 3.76 -11.33
CA LEU A 140 -12.10 3.80 -12.47
C LEU A 140 -12.83 4.24 -13.74
N LEU A 141 -13.98 3.64 -14.03
CA LEU A 141 -14.78 3.99 -15.20
C LEU A 141 -15.28 5.44 -15.14
N LYS A 142 -15.72 5.89 -13.96
CA LYS A 142 -16.19 7.25 -13.73
C LYS A 142 -15.12 8.30 -14.06
N ASP A 143 -13.86 8.01 -13.73
CA ASP A 143 -12.73 8.92 -13.97
C ASP A 143 -12.01 8.66 -15.30
N GLY A 144 -12.59 7.80 -16.17
CA GLY A 144 -12.11 7.57 -17.54
C GLY A 144 -10.92 6.61 -17.65
N TYR A 145 -10.65 5.81 -16.62
CA TYR A 145 -9.60 4.78 -16.65
C TYR A 145 -10.17 3.43 -17.08
N SER A 146 -9.57 2.83 -18.12
CA SER A 146 -9.97 1.51 -18.62
C SER A 146 -9.41 0.37 -17.76
N THR A 147 -8.26 0.59 -17.13
CA THR A 147 -7.57 -0.39 -16.28
C THR A 147 -7.03 0.27 -15.01
N VAL A 148 -6.73 -0.55 -13.99
CA VAL A 148 -6.02 -0.09 -12.78
C VAL A 148 -4.70 0.59 -13.14
N THR A 149 -3.96 0.03 -14.10
CA THR A 149 -2.65 0.56 -14.56
C THR A 149 -2.76 1.99 -15.04
N ASP A 150 -3.86 2.36 -15.71
CA ASP A 150 -4.06 3.71 -16.23
C ASP A 150 -4.20 4.76 -15.12
N ALA A 151 -4.65 4.34 -13.92
CA ALA A 151 -4.86 5.19 -12.77
C ALA A 151 -3.64 5.28 -11.83
N VAL A 152 -2.68 4.35 -11.92
CA VAL A 152 -1.53 4.29 -11.01
C VAL A 152 -0.77 5.62 -11.01
N GLY A 153 -0.70 6.27 -9.85
CA GLY A 153 0.07 7.50 -9.66
C GLY A 153 -0.57 8.75 -10.28
N LYS A 154 -1.78 8.69 -10.84
CA LYS A 154 -2.42 9.84 -11.50
C LYS A 154 -2.85 10.96 -10.54
N GLY A 155 -2.95 10.66 -9.26
CA GLY A 155 -3.17 11.66 -8.21
C GLY A 155 -1.88 12.30 -7.69
N VAL A 156 -0.72 11.94 -8.24
CA VAL A 156 0.60 12.45 -7.83
C VAL A 156 0.93 13.66 -8.71
N VAL A 157 0.62 14.85 -8.21
CA VAL A 157 1.02 16.15 -8.81
C VAL A 157 2.36 16.60 -8.24
#